data_AF-A0A847S451-F1
#
_entry.id   AF-A0A847S451-F1
#
_cell.length_a   1.000
_cell.length_b   1.000
_cell.length_c   1.000
_cell.angle_alpha   90.00
_cell.angle_beta   90.00
_cell.angle_gamma   90.00
#
_symmetry.space_group_name_H-M   'P 1'
#
loop_
_entity.id
_entity.type
_entity.pdbx_description
1 polymer ?
#
loop_
_entity_poly.entity_id
_entity_poly.type
_entity_poly.pdbx_seq_one_letter_code
_entity_poly.pdbx_strand_id
1 'polypeptide(L)'
;MMIVRPIRSDDVSALMQLASKAGIGVTTLPQNEERLAAKIDRAVRTWRGEASREEQSYVFALEDLSERRVVGICAIEVAVGLSEPWYNYRVGTLVHASKELDVYTQMPTLFLSNDHTGYSELCSLFLDPDYRHSRNGSLLSKSRFLFLAEFQERFAEKLVAEMRGVSDEQGRSPFWESLGRHFFSIDFSRADYLTGIGQKSFVAELMPKHPLYVTFLTDEAQAVIGAVHPQTEPARAMLTAEGLRYEGYVDIFDAGPTLEAYVRDIRAVKDSRLYHASVQPEAGEGEVYLVSNTRYDHYRSILARASQLGEVFPLSAEEAAALDVAPGDLLRAVPLIPKENM
;
A
#
# COMPACT_ATOMS: atom_id res chain seq x y z
N MET A 1 -9.05 21.09 7.91
CA MET A 1 -9.33 20.20 6.76
C MET A 1 -8.16 19.25 6.54
N MET A 2 -8.40 18.03 6.05
CA MET A 2 -7.34 17.06 5.72
C MET A 2 -7.01 17.10 4.23
N ILE A 3 -5.73 17.11 3.89
CA ILE A 3 -5.26 17.04 2.50
C ILE A 3 -4.22 15.94 2.32
N VAL A 4 -4.27 15.24 1.19
CA VAL A 4 -3.16 14.42 0.71
C VAL A 4 -2.33 15.25 -0.26
N ARG A 5 -1.02 15.27 -0.05
CA ARG A 5 -0.07 15.97 -0.93
C ARG A 5 1.24 15.17 -1.08
N PRO A 6 2.04 15.40 -2.13
CA PRO A 6 3.42 14.94 -2.18
C PRO A 6 4.19 15.28 -0.90
N ILE A 7 5.05 14.34 -0.51
CA ILE A 7 6.01 14.54 0.57
C ILE A 7 7.00 15.65 0.18
N ARG A 8 7.46 16.42 1.17
CA ARG A 8 8.43 17.49 1.04
C ARG A 8 9.70 17.16 1.82
N SER A 9 10.82 17.78 1.43
CA SER A 9 12.12 17.59 2.09
C SER A 9 12.11 17.91 3.58
N ASP A 10 11.23 18.81 4.04
CA ASP A 10 11.09 19.22 5.44
C ASP A 10 10.13 18.32 6.25
N ASP A 11 9.46 17.34 5.63
CA ASP A 11 8.55 16.43 6.35
C ASP A 11 9.26 15.32 7.14
N VAL A 12 10.60 15.21 7.07
CA VAL A 12 11.37 14.12 7.71
C VAL A 12 11.10 14.00 9.22
N SER A 13 11.00 15.14 9.91
CA SER A 13 10.71 15.17 11.36
C SER A 13 9.31 14.63 11.66
N ALA A 14 8.32 14.95 10.81
CA ALA A 14 6.97 14.43 10.98
C ALA A 14 6.91 12.92 10.68
N LEU A 15 7.66 12.44 9.68
CA LEU A 15 7.77 11.00 9.42
C LEU A 15 8.45 10.26 10.60
N MET A 16 9.45 10.86 11.25
CA MET A 16 10.06 10.29 12.46
C MET A 16 9.05 10.17 13.61
N GLN A 17 8.15 11.16 13.77
CA GLN A 17 7.07 11.10 14.75
C GLN A 17 6.03 10.02 14.42
N LEU A 18 5.72 9.81 13.14
CA LEU A 18 4.84 8.72 12.72
C LEU A 18 5.52 7.36 12.94
N ALA A 19 6.81 7.25 12.61
CA ALA A 19 7.58 6.02 12.76
C ALA A 19 7.72 5.58 14.22
N SER A 20 7.79 6.50 15.18
CA SER A 20 7.81 6.15 16.61
C SER A 20 6.48 5.57 17.11
N LYS A 21 5.39 5.85 16.39
CA LYS A 21 4.06 5.26 16.61
C LYS A 21 3.81 4.02 15.75
N ALA A 22 4.71 3.71 14.81
CA ALA A 22 4.61 2.51 14.00
C ALA A 22 5.01 1.30 14.84
N GLY A 23 4.15 0.28 14.86
CA GLY A 23 4.46 -0.99 15.53
C GLY A 23 5.48 -1.81 14.76
N ILE A 24 5.97 -2.88 15.38
CA ILE A 24 6.78 -3.95 14.75
C ILE A 24 6.07 -4.44 13.49
N GLY A 25 6.76 -4.79 12.41
CA GLY A 25 6.17 -5.29 11.17
C GLY A 25 5.81 -4.21 10.14
N VAL A 26 6.05 -2.93 10.43
CA VAL A 26 5.87 -1.82 9.48
C VAL A 26 7.23 -1.40 8.91
N THR A 27 7.83 -2.30 8.12
CA THR A 27 9.20 -2.16 7.59
C THR A 27 9.39 -0.93 6.70
N THR A 28 8.34 -0.47 6.02
CA THR A 28 8.44 0.64 5.06
C THR A 28 8.38 2.05 5.68
N LEU A 29 8.22 2.13 7.02
CA LEU A 29 8.29 3.35 7.84
C LEU A 29 9.20 3.12 9.06
N PRO A 30 10.52 2.92 8.85
CA PRO A 30 11.44 2.62 9.94
C PRO A 30 11.67 3.86 10.83
N GLN A 31 11.88 3.65 12.13
CA GLN A 31 12.31 4.70 13.06
C GLN A 31 13.81 5.01 12.88
N ASN A 32 14.17 5.48 11.69
CA ASN A 32 15.54 5.80 11.30
C ASN A 32 15.56 7.03 10.39
N GLU A 33 16.12 8.14 10.89
CA GLU A 33 16.09 9.44 10.22
C GLU A 33 16.81 9.43 8.87
N GLU A 34 17.98 8.81 8.78
CA GLU A 34 18.76 8.71 7.54
C GLU A 34 17.97 7.98 6.44
N ARG A 35 17.28 6.90 6.79
CA ARG A 35 16.45 6.13 5.85
C ARG A 35 15.21 6.89 5.42
N LEU A 36 14.55 7.61 6.33
CA LEU A 36 13.40 8.44 5.99
C LEU A 36 13.82 9.63 5.12
N ALA A 37 14.95 10.27 5.40
CA ALA A 37 15.52 11.32 4.56
C ALA A 37 15.83 10.78 3.15
N ALA A 38 16.51 9.64 3.04
CA ALA A 38 16.79 9.00 1.75
C ALA A 38 15.51 8.64 0.97
N LYS A 39 14.45 8.18 1.66
CA LYS A 39 13.14 7.91 1.05
C LYS A 39 12.52 9.20 0.49
N ILE A 40 12.58 10.30 1.24
CA ILE A 40 12.08 11.60 0.79
C ILE A 40 12.90 12.11 -0.40
N ASP A 41 14.22 12.05 -0.34
CA ASP A 41 15.09 12.50 -1.43
C ASP A 41 14.83 11.73 -2.72
N ARG A 42 14.64 10.40 -2.62
CA ARG A 42 14.24 9.56 -3.76
C ARG A 42 12.88 9.95 -4.32
N ALA A 43 11.91 10.25 -3.46
CA ALA A 43 10.60 10.73 -3.90
C ALA A 43 10.73 12.09 -4.62
N VAL A 44 11.50 13.03 -4.07
CA VAL A 44 11.76 14.34 -4.70
C VAL A 44 12.42 14.20 -6.06
N ARG A 45 13.44 13.33 -6.20
CA ARG A 45 14.05 13.01 -7.51
C ARG A 45 13.04 12.41 -8.50
N THR A 46 12.11 11.58 -8.01
CA THR A 46 11.03 11.00 -8.83
C THR A 46 10.13 12.10 -9.39
N TRP A 47 9.67 13.03 -8.56
CA TRP A 47 8.85 14.17 -8.99
C TRP A 47 9.58 15.03 -10.03
N ARG A 48 10.88 15.23 -9.90
CA ARG A 48 11.71 15.98 -10.86
C ARG A 48 12.03 15.23 -12.16
N GLY A 49 11.69 13.94 -12.26
CA GLY A 49 12.08 13.09 -13.39
C GLY A 49 13.57 12.75 -13.43
N GLU A 50 14.26 12.85 -12.29
CA GLU A 50 15.71 12.60 -12.14
C GLU A 50 16.01 11.15 -11.70
N ALA A 51 15.02 10.42 -11.22
CA ALA A 51 15.17 9.03 -10.77
C ALA A 51 15.00 8.03 -11.94
N SER A 52 15.83 6.99 -11.97
CA SER A 52 15.64 5.84 -12.86
C SER A 52 14.42 5.01 -12.44
N ARG A 53 13.86 4.21 -13.35
CA ARG A 53 12.57 3.52 -13.15
C ARG A 53 12.53 2.68 -11.87
N GLU A 54 13.63 2.00 -11.56
CA GLU A 54 13.83 1.17 -10.36
C GLU A 54 13.96 1.97 -9.05
N GLU A 55 14.28 3.26 -9.13
CA GLU A 55 14.30 4.16 -7.98
C GLU A 55 13.01 4.97 -7.82
N GLN A 56 12.14 5.00 -8.83
CA GLN A 56 10.97 5.86 -8.82
C GLN A 56 9.94 5.45 -7.77
N SER A 57 9.61 6.39 -6.88
CA SER A 57 8.66 6.21 -5.78
C SER A 57 7.87 7.50 -5.55
N TYR A 58 6.55 7.41 -5.56
CA TYR A 58 5.66 8.51 -5.22
C TYR A 58 5.24 8.39 -3.77
N VAL A 59 5.68 9.33 -2.93
CA VAL A 59 5.34 9.35 -1.50
C VAL A 59 4.43 10.53 -1.21
N PHE A 60 3.36 10.28 -0.48
CA PHE A 60 2.36 11.26 -0.10
C PHE A 60 2.23 11.34 1.42
N ALA A 61 1.94 12.53 1.92
CA ALA A 61 1.58 12.81 3.29
C ALA A 61 0.10 13.18 3.40
N LEU A 62 -0.56 12.72 4.47
CA LEU A 62 -1.81 13.31 4.94
C LEU A 62 -1.47 14.44 5.90
N GLU A 63 -1.89 15.66 5.58
CA GLU A 63 -1.69 16.85 6.40
C GLU A 63 -3.03 17.37 6.95
N ASP A 64 -3.06 17.64 8.24
CA ASP A 64 -4.10 18.45 8.88
C ASP A 64 -3.74 19.93 8.70
N LEU A 65 -4.52 20.65 7.89
CA LEU A 65 -4.29 22.07 7.61
C LEU A 65 -4.57 22.99 8.80
N SER A 66 -5.43 22.58 9.73
CA SER A 66 -5.71 23.36 10.94
C SER A 66 -4.52 23.36 11.88
N GLU A 67 -3.92 22.19 12.07
CA GLU A 67 -2.78 22.00 12.97
C GLU A 67 -1.42 22.12 12.25
N ARG A 68 -1.42 22.22 10.91
CA ARG A 68 -0.24 22.18 10.03
C ARG A 68 0.68 21.00 10.34
N ARG A 69 0.06 19.83 10.48
CA ARG A 69 0.72 18.61 10.95
C ARG A 69 0.54 17.49 9.95
N VAL A 70 1.64 16.82 9.60
CA VAL A 70 1.59 15.55 8.87
C VAL A 70 1.21 14.44 9.84
N VAL A 71 0.13 13.73 9.52
CA VAL A 71 -0.55 12.75 10.39
C VAL A 71 -0.66 11.37 9.74
N GLY A 72 -0.23 11.23 8.49
CA GLY A 72 -0.15 9.94 7.81
C GLY A 72 0.76 9.98 6.58
N ILE A 73 1.11 8.80 6.09
CA ILE A 73 1.94 8.58 4.92
C ILE A 73 1.37 7.43 4.09
N CYS A 74 1.52 7.51 2.78
CA CYS A 74 1.35 6.39 1.86
C CYS A 74 2.30 6.55 0.68
N ALA A 75 2.59 5.46 -0.03
CA ALA A 75 3.46 5.52 -1.20
C ALA A 75 3.01 4.57 -2.31
N ILE A 76 3.60 4.78 -3.48
CA ILE A 76 3.54 3.90 -4.64
C ILE A 76 4.97 3.73 -5.17
N GLU A 77 5.51 2.52 -5.15
CA GLU A 77 6.72 2.20 -5.92
C GLU A 77 6.33 1.97 -7.38
N VAL A 78 7.09 2.55 -8.32
CA VAL A 78 6.76 2.45 -9.75
C VAL A 78 6.99 1.05 -10.29
N ALA A 79 8.09 0.41 -9.90
CA ALA A 79 8.44 -0.93 -10.36
C ALA A 79 9.31 -1.64 -9.31
N VAL A 80 8.73 -2.59 -8.58
CA VAL A 80 9.48 -3.42 -7.61
C VAL A 80 10.37 -4.43 -8.33
N GLY A 81 11.43 -4.89 -7.68
CA GLY A 81 12.22 -6.01 -8.19
C GLY A 81 13.27 -5.66 -9.26
N LEU A 82 13.37 -4.40 -9.70
CA LEU A 82 14.27 -4.00 -10.79
C LEU A 82 15.71 -3.72 -10.34
N SER A 83 15.91 -3.20 -9.13
CA SER A 83 17.24 -2.97 -8.54
C SER A 83 17.72 -4.19 -7.75
N GLU A 84 16.85 -4.73 -6.90
CA GLU A 84 17.05 -5.95 -6.13
C GLU A 84 15.81 -6.85 -6.27
N PRO A 85 15.96 -8.19 -6.29
CA PRO A 85 14.81 -9.06 -6.46
C PRO A 85 13.78 -8.88 -5.33
N TRP A 86 12.51 -8.76 -5.71
CA TRP A 86 11.40 -8.66 -4.78
C TRP A 86 10.82 -10.04 -4.53
N TYR A 87 11.24 -10.65 -3.42
CA TYR A 87 10.93 -12.04 -3.11
C TYR A 87 9.59 -12.23 -2.38
N ASN A 88 8.91 -13.31 -2.74
CA ASN A 88 7.70 -13.83 -2.10
C ASN A 88 7.71 -15.37 -2.15
N TYR A 89 6.83 -15.98 -1.38
CA TYR A 89 6.45 -17.38 -1.59
C TYR A 89 5.19 -17.46 -2.43
N ARG A 90 5.25 -18.16 -3.57
CA ARG A 90 4.07 -18.61 -4.29
C ARG A 90 3.52 -19.87 -3.63
N VAL A 91 2.26 -19.80 -3.19
CA VAL A 91 1.51 -20.91 -2.59
C VAL A 91 0.97 -21.79 -3.73
N GLY A 92 1.58 -22.97 -3.89
CA GLY A 92 1.20 -23.95 -4.88
C GLY A 92 0.54 -25.19 -4.27
N THR A 93 0.07 -26.09 -5.14
CA THR A 93 -0.42 -27.43 -4.77
C THR A 93 0.39 -28.48 -5.51
N LEU A 94 0.96 -29.43 -4.77
CA LEU A 94 1.61 -30.60 -5.31
C LEU A 94 0.73 -31.83 -5.12
N VAL A 95 0.62 -32.67 -6.15
CA VAL A 95 -0.18 -33.90 -6.11
C VAL A 95 0.75 -35.12 -6.08
N HIS A 96 0.60 -35.93 -5.05
CA HIS A 96 1.20 -37.27 -4.99
C HIS A 96 0.13 -38.31 -5.34
N ALA A 97 0.37 -39.05 -6.42
CA ALA A 97 -0.52 -40.11 -6.87
C ALA A 97 0.27 -41.42 -7.01
N SER A 98 -0.19 -42.48 -6.34
CA SER A 98 0.32 -43.84 -6.50
C SER A 98 -0.86 -44.77 -6.75
N LYS A 99 -0.95 -45.30 -7.97
CA LYS A 99 -1.97 -46.29 -8.33
C LYS A 99 -1.81 -47.60 -7.58
N GLU A 100 -0.57 -48.01 -7.28
CA GLU A 100 -0.28 -49.26 -6.59
C GLU A 100 -0.71 -49.21 -5.12
N LEU A 101 -0.62 -48.03 -4.50
CA LEU A 101 -1.02 -47.82 -3.11
C LEU A 101 -2.43 -47.24 -2.97
N ASP A 102 -3.13 -47.00 -4.07
CA ASP A 102 -4.42 -46.26 -4.12
C ASP A 102 -4.37 -44.92 -3.35
N VAL A 103 -3.26 -44.21 -3.48
CA VAL A 103 -3.04 -42.91 -2.81
C VAL A 103 -3.19 -41.79 -3.84
N TYR A 104 -4.00 -40.78 -3.49
CA TYR A 104 -4.06 -39.49 -4.15
C TYR A 104 -4.12 -38.39 -3.09
N THR A 105 -3.03 -37.67 -2.90
CA THR A 105 -2.92 -36.64 -1.87
C THR A 105 -2.48 -35.33 -2.49
N GLN A 106 -3.23 -34.26 -2.22
CA GLN A 106 -2.85 -32.89 -2.57
C GLN A 106 -2.19 -32.25 -1.35
N MET A 107 -1.05 -31.62 -1.53
CA MET A 107 -0.30 -30.97 -0.46
C MET A 107 0.03 -29.53 -0.85
N PRO A 108 -0.24 -28.55 0.05
CA PRO A 108 0.17 -27.17 -0.18
C PRO A 108 1.69 -27.03 -0.07
N THR A 109 2.27 -26.19 -0.92
CA THR A 109 3.71 -25.97 -1.01
C THR A 109 4.04 -24.48 -1.17
N LEU A 110 5.19 -24.05 -0.67
CA LEU A 110 5.73 -22.70 -0.86
C LEU A 110 6.91 -22.74 -1.82
N PHE A 111 6.84 -21.97 -2.91
CA PHE A 111 7.92 -21.79 -3.88
C PHE A 111 8.49 -20.39 -3.73
N LEU A 112 9.78 -20.27 -3.43
CA LEU A 112 10.45 -18.96 -3.45
C LEU A 112 10.40 -18.42 -4.88
N SER A 113 9.90 -17.20 -5.03
CA SER A 113 9.65 -16.57 -6.32
C SER A 113 9.91 -15.05 -6.26
N ASN A 114 10.01 -14.45 -7.44
CA ASN A 114 10.10 -13.00 -7.67
C ASN A 114 9.20 -12.58 -8.86
N ASP A 115 8.07 -13.28 -9.05
CA ASP A 115 7.15 -13.13 -10.20
C ASP A 115 6.58 -11.71 -10.37
N HIS A 116 6.56 -10.90 -9.30
CA HIS A 116 6.08 -9.51 -9.31
C HIS A 116 7.11 -8.49 -9.81
N THR A 117 8.29 -8.93 -10.24
CA THR A 117 9.32 -8.02 -10.77
C THR A 117 8.75 -7.14 -11.88
N GLY A 118 8.89 -5.83 -11.71
CA GLY A 118 8.38 -4.80 -12.62
C GLY A 118 6.96 -4.31 -12.33
N TYR A 119 6.24 -4.88 -11.36
CA TYR A 119 4.90 -4.42 -10.98
C TYR A 119 5.00 -3.15 -10.13
N SER A 120 3.98 -2.29 -10.18
CA SER A 120 3.86 -1.19 -9.23
C SER A 120 3.39 -1.73 -7.88
N GLU A 121 3.73 -1.06 -6.78
CA GLU A 121 3.34 -1.50 -5.43
C GLU A 121 2.72 -0.37 -4.62
N LEU A 122 1.57 -0.63 -4.00
CA LEU A 122 1.04 0.22 -2.92
C LEU A 122 1.74 -0.12 -1.61
N CYS A 123 2.50 0.81 -1.06
CA CYS A 123 3.26 0.58 0.17
C CYS A 123 3.16 1.76 1.15
N SER A 124 3.84 1.63 2.29
CA SER A 124 4.02 2.69 3.30
C SER A 124 2.74 3.34 3.81
N LEU A 125 1.62 2.61 3.82
CA LEU A 125 0.36 3.12 4.36
C LEU A 125 0.41 3.11 5.89
N PHE A 126 0.49 4.30 6.49
CA PHE A 126 0.39 4.47 7.93
C PHE A 126 -0.38 5.74 8.27
N LEU A 127 -1.25 5.64 9.26
CA LEU A 127 -2.05 6.75 9.79
C LEU A 127 -1.91 6.76 11.32
N ASP A 128 -1.59 7.93 11.86
CA ASP A 128 -1.54 8.18 13.30
C ASP A 128 -2.85 7.68 13.94
N PRO A 129 -2.80 6.82 14.99
CA PRO A 129 -3.99 6.30 15.66
C PRO A 129 -5.02 7.37 16.03
N ASP A 130 -4.56 8.56 16.44
CA ASP A 130 -5.42 9.67 16.85
C ASP A 130 -6.24 10.24 15.68
N TYR A 131 -5.82 9.96 14.43
CA TYR A 131 -6.45 10.43 13.20
C TYR A 131 -7.22 9.32 12.48
N ARG A 132 -7.36 8.12 13.06
CA ARG A 132 -8.13 6.97 12.49
C ARG A 132 -9.64 7.13 12.66
N HIS A 133 -10.14 8.31 12.32
CA HIS A 133 -11.56 8.66 12.31
C HIS A 133 -11.88 9.43 11.03
N SER A 134 -13.13 9.88 10.87
CA SER A 134 -13.56 10.79 9.80
C SER A 134 -13.16 10.35 8.37
N ARG A 135 -12.98 9.05 8.14
CA ARG A 135 -12.57 8.46 6.85
C ARG A 135 -11.17 8.87 6.36
N ASN A 136 -10.31 9.38 7.24
CA ASN A 136 -8.93 9.77 6.92
C ASN A 136 -8.12 8.60 6.33
N GLY A 137 -8.33 7.38 6.84
CA GLY A 137 -7.69 6.18 6.27
C GLY A 137 -8.11 5.91 4.83
N SER A 138 -9.39 6.15 4.50
CA SER A 138 -9.88 6.01 3.12
C SER A 138 -9.33 7.09 2.21
N LEU A 139 -9.28 8.35 2.67
CA LEU A 139 -8.64 9.44 1.94
C LEU A 139 -7.17 9.10 1.63
N LEU A 140 -6.38 8.78 2.66
CA LEU A 140 -4.96 8.51 2.51
C LEU A 140 -4.68 7.30 1.60
N SER A 141 -5.39 6.19 1.80
CA SER A 141 -5.15 4.99 0.98
C SER A 141 -5.65 5.16 -0.45
N LYS A 142 -6.88 5.64 -0.66
CA LYS A 142 -7.52 5.67 -1.98
C LYS A 142 -7.09 6.85 -2.85
N SER A 143 -6.52 7.91 -2.28
CA SER A 143 -5.93 9.02 -3.06
C SER A 143 -4.88 8.53 -4.07
N ARG A 144 -4.19 7.43 -3.76
CA ARG A 144 -3.25 6.75 -4.67
C ARG A 144 -3.93 6.23 -5.93
N PHE A 145 -5.19 5.81 -5.86
CA PHE A 145 -5.93 5.35 -7.04
C PHE A 145 -6.30 6.48 -7.99
N LEU A 146 -6.63 7.68 -7.49
CA LEU A 146 -6.83 8.83 -8.37
C LEU A 146 -5.52 9.27 -9.02
N PHE A 147 -4.40 9.17 -8.30
CA PHE A 147 -3.07 9.42 -8.87
C PHE A 147 -2.73 8.41 -9.98
N LEU A 148 -2.98 7.11 -9.74
CA LEU A 148 -2.82 6.05 -10.73
C LEU A 148 -3.71 6.27 -11.97
N ALA A 149 -4.94 6.76 -11.77
CA ALA A 149 -5.88 7.04 -12.86
C ALA A 149 -5.47 8.26 -13.70
N GLU A 150 -4.88 9.28 -13.08
CA GLU A 150 -4.47 10.50 -13.76
C GLU A 150 -3.14 10.34 -14.52
N PHE A 151 -2.20 9.57 -13.96
CA PHE A 151 -0.83 9.44 -14.49
C PHE A 151 -0.47 7.99 -14.78
N GLN A 152 -1.40 7.24 -15.38
CA GLN A 152 -1.29 5.79 -15.60
C GLN A 152 -0.02 5.39 -16.36
N GLU A 153 0.48 6.23 -17.27
CA GLU A 153 1.67 5.99 -18.09
C GLU A 153 2.96 5.81 -17.27
N ARG A 154 2.94 6.23 -16.00
CA ARG A 154 4.08 6.14 -15.08
C ARG A 154 4.16 4.79 -14.38
N PHE A 155 3.12 3.99 -14.44
CA PHE A 155 2.96 2.77 -13.65
C PHE A 155 2.92 1.52 -14.53
N ALA A 156 3.10 0.36 -13.90
CA ALA A 156 2.93 -0.93 -14.56
C ALA A 156 1.43 -1.24 -14.79
N GLU A 157 1.14 -2.17 -15.71
CA GLU A 157 -0.24 -2.60 -15.95
C GLU A 157 -0.87 -3.28 -14.72
N LYS A 158 -0.03 -3.93 -13.90
CA LYS A 158 -0.40 -4.61 -12.67
C LYS A 158 0.20 -3.92 -11.45
N LEU A 159 -0.57 -3.97 -10.37
CA LEU A 159 -0.26 -3.38 -9.08
C LEU A 159 -0.37 -4.46 -8.01
N VAL A 160 0.56 -4.45 -7.06
CA VAL A 160 0.52 -5.28 -5.85
C VAL A 160 0.40 -4.46 -4.57
N ALA A 161 0.01 -5.10 -3.49
CA ALA A 161 0.12 -4.60 -2.12
C ALA A 161 0.51 -5.75 -1.19
N GLU A 162 1.75 -5.76 -0.70
CA GLU A 162 2.18 -6.70 0.34
C GLU A 162 1.60 -6.26 1.69
N MET A 163 0.81 -7.14 2.31
CA MET A 163 0.12 -6.86 3.55
C MET A 163 0.87 -7.51 4.70
N ARG A 164 1.10 -6.76 5.78
CA ARG A 164 1.72 -7.29 7.02
C ARG A 164 0.97 -8.52 7.53
N GLY A 165 1.71 -9.62 7.72
CA GLY A 165 1.23 -10.89 8.25
C GLY A 165 1.08 -10.91 9.78
N VAL A 166 0.72 -12.08 10.31
CA VAL A 166 0.38 -12.22 11.74
C VAL A 166 1.64 -12.23 12.60
N SER A 167 1.67 -11.37 13.61
CA SER A 167 2.62 -11.39 14.72
C SER A 167 1.90 -11.03 16.02
N ASP A 168 2.41 -11.52 17.15
CA ASP A 168 1.86 -11.19 18.47
C ASP A 168 2.41 -9.87 19.04
N GLU A 169 1.93 -9.48 20.21
CA GLU A 169 2.32 -8.23 20.89
C GLU A 169 3.81 -8.18 21.25
N GLN A 170 4.46 -9.34 21.37
CA GLN A 170 5.89 -9.47 21.61
C GLN A 170 6.71 -9.44 20.31
N GLY A 171 6.04 -9.34 19.15
CA GLY A 171 6.68 -9.34 17.84
C GLY A 171 7.12 -10.72 17.38
N ARG A 172 6.51 -11.81 17.88
CA ARG A 172 6.76 -13.17 17.38
C ARG A 172 5.79 -13.47 16.24
N SER A 173 6.32 -13.89 15.09
CA SER A 173 5.56 -14.40 13.96
C SER A 173 5.55 -15.94 14.00
N PRO A 174 4.38 -16.61 14.06
CA PRO A 174 4.32 -18.08 14.03
C PRO A 174 4.99 -18.67 12.79
N PHE A 175 4.83 -18.00 11.64
CA PHE A 175 5.44 -18.41 10.39
C PHE A 175 6.98 -18.30 10.45
N TRP A 176 7.50 -17.18 10.96
CA TRP A 176 8.94 -16.99 11.11
C TRP A 176 9.58 -18.05 12.01
N GLU A 177 8.94 -18.35 13.15
CA GLU A 177 9.45 -19.32 14.11
C GLU A 177 9.49 -20.74 13.54
N SER A 178 8.52 -21.10 12.68
CA SER A 178 8.46 -22.42 12.06
C SER A 178 9.33 -22.56 10.80
N LEU A 179 9.77 -21.47 10.20
CA LEU A 179 10.53 -21.50 8.94
C LEU A 179 11.78 -20.63 9.00
N GLY A 180 11.62 -19.32 9.00
CA GLY A 180 12.72 -18.36 8.88
C GLY A 180 13.82 -18.55 9.91
N ARG A 181 13.46 -18.77 11.19
CA ARG A 181 14.42 -18.96 12.30
C ARG A 181 15.38 -20.13 12.12
N HIS A 182 15.03 -21.14 11.32
CA HIS A 182 15.92 -22.27 11.04
C HIS A 182 17.06 -21.90 10.09
N PHE A 183 16.88 -20.86 9.27
CA PHE A 183 17.89 -20.33 8.35
C PHE A 183 18.56 -19.08 8.93
N PHE A 184 17.91 -18.43 9.89
CA PHE A 184 18.34 -17.20 10.54
C PHE A 184 18.50 -17.39 12.05
N SER A 185 19.74 -17.35 12.54
CA SER A 185 20.03 -17.28 13.98
C SER A 185 19.71 -15.91 14.61
N ILE A 186 18.64 -15.26 14.15
CA ILE A 186 18.13 -13.98 14.66
C ILE A 186 16.60 -14.03 14.85
N ASP A 187 16.09 -13.29 15.83
CA ASP A 187 14.66 -13.22 16.10
C ASP A 187 13.91 -12.38 15.04
N PHE A 188 12.59 -12.57 14.91
CA PHE A 188 11.77 -11.89 13.89
C PHE A 188 11.89 -10.37 13.95
N SER A 189 11.85 -9.76 15.14
CA SER A 189 11.99 -8.30 15.30
C SER A 189 13.30 -7.77 14.75
N ARG A 190 14.38 -8.57 14.80
CA ARG A 190 15.66 -8.21 14.19
C ARG A 190 15.60 -8.38 12.68
N ALA A 191 15.00 -9.45 12.17
CA ALA A 191 14.82 -9.65 10.73
C ALA A 191 13.94 -8.57 10.09
N ASP A 192 12.85 -8.18 10.78
CA ASP A 192 11.94 -7.10 10.43
C ASP A 192 12.68 -5.75 10.38
N TYR A 193 13.49 -5.46 11.41
CA TYR A 193 14.35 -4.27 11.41
C TYR A 193 15.36 -4.26 10.26
N LEU A 194 16.04 -5.38 9.99
CA LEU A 194 16.99 -5.51 8.87
C LEU A 194 16.31 -5.29 7.52
N THR A 195 15.09 -5.82 7.37
CA THR A 195 14.24 -5.58 6.21
C THR A 195 13.88 -4.11 6.07
N GLY A 196 13.48 -3.46 7.17
CA GLY A 196 13.14 -2.03 7.19
C GLY A 196 14.31 -1.09 6.90
N ILE A 197 15.55 -1.51 7.12
CA ILE A 197 16.75 -0.77 6.69
C ILE A 197 17.24 -1.18 5.29
N GLY A 198 16.44 -1.90 4.52
CA GLY A 198 16.71 -2.20 3.10
C GLY A 198 17.61 -3.41 2.85
N GLN A 199 17.65 -4.39 3.76
CA GLN A 199 18.44 -5.62 3.60
C GLN A 199 17.57 -6.86 3.28
N LYS A 200 16.38 -6.68 2.68
CA LYS A 200 15.43 -7.78 2.37
C LYS A 200 16.05 -8.84 1.44
N SER A 201 16.83 -8.40 0.45
CA SER A 201 17.49 -9.26 -0.55
C SER A 201 18.52 -10.21 0.06
N PHE A 202 19.38 -9.72 0.96
CA PHE A 202 20.38 -10.53 1.66
C PHE A 202 19.74 -11.65 2.50
N VAL A 203 18.59 -11.38 3.12
CA VAL A 203 17.85 -12.41 3.85
C VAL A 203 17.26 -13.44 2.89
N ALA A 204 16.66 -13.01 1.78
CA ALA A 204 16.02 -13.94 0.85
C ALA A 204 17.00 -14.94 0.21
N GLU A 205 18.28 -14.57 0.02
CA GLU A 205 19.31 -15.46 -0.55
C GLU A 205 19.58 -16.72 0.30
N LEU A 206 19.26 -16.69 1.59
CA LEU A 206 19.45 -17.81 2.51
C LEU A 206 18.20 -18.69 2.65
N MET A 207 17.08 -18.29 2.05
CA MET A 207 15.85 -19.09 2.04
C MET A 207 15.98 -20.31 1.12
N PRO A 208 15.28 -21.43 1.43
CA PRO A 208 15.28 -22.61 0.59
C PRO A 208 14.85 -22.31 -0.84
N LYS A 209 15.70 -22.71 -1.80
CA LYS A 209 15.39 -22.62 -3.24
C LYS A 209 14.46 -23.73 -3.73
N HIS A 210 14.31 -24.79 -2.92
CA HIS A 210 13.42 -25.91 -3.23
C HIS A 210 12.03 -25.69 -2.61
N PRO A 211 10.99 -26.28 -3.20
CA PRO A 211 9.63 -26.14 -2.68
C PRO A 211 9.54 -26.68 -1.26
N LEU A 212 8.91 -25.91 -0.38
CA LEU A 212 8.67 -26.30 1.00
C LEU A 212 7.26 -26.86 1.14
N TYR A 213 7.12 -28.05 1.70
CA TYR A 213 5.80 -28.57 2.05
C TYR A 213 5.26 -27.80 3.26
N VAL A 214 4.09 -27.20 3.10
CA VAL A 214 3.42 -26.48 4.20
C VAL A 214 3.12 -27.42 5.36
N THR A 215 2.89 -28.71 5.08
CA THR A 215 2.66 -29.76 6.08
C THR A 215 3.86 -30.05 6.98
N PHE A 216 5.05 -29.53 6.68
CA PHE A 216 6.22 -29.61 7.57
C PHE A 216 6.30 -28.44 8.56
N LEU A 217 5.47 -27.41 8.38
CA LEU A 217 5.38 -26.29 9.31
C LEU A 217 4.48 -26.65 10.50
N THR A 218 4.64 -25.95 11.61
CA THR A 218 3.73 -26.10 12.77
C THR A 218 2.30 -25.70 12.39
N ASP A 219 1.30 -26.25 13.10
CA ASP A 219 -0.11 -25.95 12.83
C ASP A 219 -0.40 -24.43 12.94
N GLU A 220 0.24 -23.75 13.90
CA GLU A 220 0.13 -22.29 14.06
C GLU A 220 0.69 -21.54 12.84
N ALA A 221 1.81 -21.98 12.28
CA ALA A 221 2.40 -21.38 11.08
C ALA A 221 1.53 -21.63 9.84
N GLN A 222 0.97 -22.83 9.70
CA GLN A 222 0.06 -23.15 8.59
C GLN A 222 -1.20 -22.28 8.64
N ALA A 223 -1.75 -22.04 9.82
CA ALA A 223 -2.97 -21.27 10.01
C ALA A 223 -2.84 -19.78 9.64
N VAL A 224 -1.62 -19.22 9.66
CA VAL A 224 -1.39 -17.79 9.38
C VAL A 224 -0.97 -17.49 7.94
N ILE A 225 -0.76 -18.50 7.09
CA ILE A 225 -0.41 -18.28 5.68
C ILE A 225 -1.54 -17.55 4.94
N GLY A 226 -1.26 -16.35 4.43
CA GLY A 226 -2.24 -15.49 3.77
C GLY A 226 -3.20 -14.75 4.72
N ALA A 227 -2.97 -14.85 6.04
CA ALA A 227 -3.66 -14.04 7.03
C ALA A 227 -2.92 -12.71 7.24
N VAL A 228 -3.65 -11.65 7.54
CA VAL A 228 -3.05 -10.34 7.86
C VAL A 228 -3.05 -10.11 9.36
N HIS A 229 -2.16 -9.24 9.84
CA HIS A 229 -2.21 -8.74 11.21
C HIS A 229 -3.59 -8.10 11.51
N PRO A 230 -4.13 -8.20 12.74
CA PRO A 230 -5.42 -7.56 13.07
C PRO A 230 -5.49 -6.05 12.79
N GLN A 231 -4.37 -5.33 12.97
CA GLN A 231 -4.29 -3.90 12.64
C GLN A 231 -4.26 -3.60 11.13
N THR A 232 -4.04 -4.62 10.30
CA THR A 232 -3.96 -4.54 8.83
C THR A 232 -5.30 -4.90 8.16
N GLU A 233 -6.21 -5.58 8.86
CA GLU A 233 -7.54 -5.96 8.36
C GLU A 233 -8.33 -4.78 7.72
N PRO A 234 -8.37 -3.57 8.32
CA PRO A 234 -9.07 -2.44 7.69
C PRO A 234 -8.49 -2.04 6.33
N ALA A 235 -7.15 -2.14 6.18
CA ALA A 235 -6.49 -1.85 4.91
C ALA A 235 -6.79 -2.95 3.88
N ARG A 236 -6.75 -4.22 4.27
CA ARG A 236 -7.12 -5.37 3.42
C ARG A 236 -8.55 -5.23 2.89
N ALA A 237 -9.51 -4.95 3.77
CA ALA A 237 -10.91 -4.76 3.39
C ALA A 237 -11.08 -3.61 2.39
N MET A 238 -10.37 -2.51 2.62
CA MET A 238 -10.42 -1.34 1.73
C MET A 238 -9.87 -1.64 0.33
N LEU A 239 -8.74 -2.33 0.23
CA LEU A 239 -8.15 -2.71 -1.05
C LEU A 239 -9.02 -3.75 -1.78
N THR A 240 -9.57 -4.71 -1.05
CA THR A 240 -10.48 -5.73 -1.61
C THR A 240 -11.75 -5.09 -2.17
N ALA A 241 -12.32 -4.10 -1.46
CA ALA A 241 -13.49 -3.36 -1.93
C ALA A 241 -13.22 -2.52 -3.20
N GLU A 242 -11.96 -2.23 -3.51
CA GLU A 242 -11.54 -1.56 -4.74
C GLU A 242 -11.19 -2.55 -5.87
N GLY A 243 -11.17 -3.86 -5.58
CA GLY A 243 -10.98 -4.92 -6.57
C GLY A 243 -9.67 -5.70 -6.46
N LEU A 244 -8.79 -5.40 -5.51
CA LEU A 244 -7.56 -6.18 -5.29
C LEU A 244 -7.90 -7.55 -4.69
N ARG A 245 -7.13 -8.58 -5.07
CA ARG A 245 -7.41 -9.98 -4.70
C ARG A 245 -6.15 -10.70 -4.26
N TYR A 246 -6.32 -11.70 -3.40
CA TYR A 246 -5.24 -12.62 -3.05
C TYR A 246 -5.09 -13.66 -4.17
N GLU A 247 -3.92 -13.71 -4.79
CA GLU A 247 -3.61 -14.57 -5.95
C GLU A 247 -2.55 -15.64 -5.60
N GLY A 248 -2.41 -15.97 -4.31
CA GLY A 248 -1.56 -17.08 -3.87
C GLY A 248 -0.09 -16.72 -3.62
N TYR A 249 0.20 -15.47 -3.25
CA TYR A 249 1.56 -15.04 -2.87
C TYR A 249 1.60 -14.50 -1.45
N VAL A 250 2.62 -14.88 -0.70
CA VAL A 250 2.81 -14.43 0.68
C VAL A 250 4.23 -13.95 0.92
N ASP A 251 4.41 -13.02 1.86
CA ASP A 251 5.71 -12.54 2.30
C ASP A 251 6.57 -13.69 2.87
N ILE A 252 7.88 -13.62 2.66
CA ILE A 252 8.81 -14.68 3.05
C ILE A 252 9.11 -14.74 4.55
N PHE A 253 8.75 -13.70 5.31
CA PHE A 253 9.03 -13.57 6.74
C PHE A 253 7.81 -13.86 7.62
N ASP A 254 6.66 -13.29 7.28
CA ASP A 254 5.45 -13.37 8.11
C ASP A 254 4.24 -14.02 7.43
N ALA A 255 4.41 -14.48 6.19
CA ALA A 255 3.37 -15.06 5.35
C ALA A 255 2.12 -14.19 5.17
N GLY A 256 2.25 -12.88 5.36
CA GLY A 256 1.24 -11.90 5.00
C GLY A 256 0.94 -11.93 3.50
N PRO A 257 -0.32 -11.82 3.08
CA PRO A 257 -0.70 -11.95 1.67
C PRO A 257 -0.23 -10.75 0.84
N THR A 258 0.18 -11.03 -0.38
CA THR A 258 0.24 -10.03 -1.46
C THR A 258 -1.11 -9.98 -2.16
N LEU A 259 -1.71 -8.79 -2.22
CA LEU A 259 -2.91 -8.55 -3.03
C LEU A 259 -2.53 -7.99 -4.39
N GLU A 260 -3.23 -8.40 -5.44
CA GLU A 260 -2.96 -8.00 -6.83
C GLU A 260 -4.20 -7.42 -7.52
N ALA A 261 -3.97 -6.52 -8.48
CA ALA A 261 -4.98 -6.12 -9.47
C ALA A 261 -4.31 -5.62 -10.76
N TYR A 262 -5.03 -5.72 -11.88
CA TYR A 262 -4.76 -4.84 -13.01
C TYR A 262 -5.19 -3.41 -12.65
N VAL A 263 -4.34 -2.41 -12.91
CA VAL A 263 -4.61 -1.01 -12.55
C VAL A 263 -5.96 -0.54 -13.11
N ARG A 264 -6.26 -0.90 -14.36
CA ARG A 264 -7.52 -0.56 -15.04
C ARG A 264 -8.78 -1.17 -14.41
N ASP A 265 -8.64 -2.23 -13.63
CA ASP A 265 -9.77 -2.95 -13.02
C ASP A 265 -10.05 -2.46 -11.59
N ILE A 266 -9.17 -1.64 -11.02
CA ILE A 266 -9.38 -1.00 -9.72
C ILE A 266 -10.56 -0.04 -9.85
N ARG A 267 -11.59 -0.20 -9.02
CA ARG A 267 -12.83 0.58 -9.09
C ARG A 267 -12.58 2.08 -9.06
N ALA A 268 -11.82 2.59 -8.09
CA ALA A 268 -11.50 4.01 -8.03
C ALA A 268 -10.73 4.53 -9.26
N VAL A 269 -9.97 3.68 -9.96
CA VAL A 269 -9.34 4.05 -11.24
C VAL A 269 -10.40 4.10 -12.34
N LYS A 270 -11.09 2.98 -12.54
CA LYS A 270 -12.08 2.74 -13.60
C LYS A 270 -13.28 3.69 -13.56
N ASP A 271 -13.81 3.95 -12.37
CA ASP A 271 -15.05 4.68 -12.17
C ASP A 271 -14.83 6.18 -11.89
N SER A 272 -13.58 6.61 -11.69
CA SER A 272 -13.27 8.03 -11.54
C SER A 272 -13.55 8.80 -12.83
N ARG A 273 -14.02 10.03 -12.68
CA ARG A 273 -14.36 10.92 -13.80
C ARG A 273 -13.73 12.28 -13.63
N LEU A 274 -13.56 12.96 -14.75
CA LEU A 274 -13.14 14.36 -14.77
C LEU A 274 -14.36 15.27 -14.65
N TYR A 275 -14.21 16.36 -13.89
CA TYR A 275 -15.18 17.41 -13.69
C TYR A 275 -14.50 18.76 -13.74
N HIS A 276 -15.25 19.81 -14.09
CA HIS A 276 -14.80 21.19 -13.92
C HIS A 276 -15.12 21.70 -12.51
N ALA A 277 -14.16 22.35 -11.86
CA ALA A 277 -14.35 22.96 -10.55
C ALA A 277 -15.37 24.10 -10.60
N SER A 278 -16.36 24.08 -9.71
CA SER A 278 -17.31 25.17 -9.50
C SER A 278 -17.22 25.64 -8.05
N VAL A 279 -16.66 26.84 -7.84
CA VAL A 279 -16.50 27.39 -6.48
C VAL A 279 -17.80 28.05 -6.03
N GLN A 280 -18.32 27.60 -4.89
CA GLN A 280 -19.59 28.04 -4.31
C GLN A 280 -19.38 28.55 -2.87
N PRO A 281 -20.31 29.37 -2.34
CA PRO A 281 -20.20 29.90 -0.98
C PRO A 281 -20.23 28.81 0.11
N GLU A 282 -20.97 27.72 -0.14
CA GLU A 282 -21.16 26.62 0.81
C GLU A 282 -20.55 25.34 0.24
N ALA A 283 -20.11 24.44 1.13
CA ALA A 283 -19.68 23.10 0.74
C ALA A 283 -20.85 22.32 0.15
N GLY A 284 -20.57 21.41 -0.78
CA GLY A 284 -21.62 20.58 -1.34
C GLY A 284 -22.24 19.66 -0.28
N GLU A 285 -23.50 19.29 -0.47
CA GLU A 285 -24.19 18.30 0.37
C GLU A 285 -24.24 16.93 -0.32
N GLY A 286 -24.59 15.87 0.41
CA GLY A 286 -24.85 14.55 -0.16
C GLY A 286 -23.70 13.55 0.01
N GLU A 287 -23.39 12.81 -1.05
CA GLU A 287 -22.44 11.70 -1.05
C GLU A 287 -21.00 12.22 -0.90
N VAL A 288 -20.15 11.45 -0.21
CA VAL A 288 -18.73 11.80 -0.03
C VAL A 288 -17.94 11.27 -1.21
N TYR A 289 -17.21 12.16 -1.86
CA TYR A 289 -16.30 11.86 -2.96
C TYR A 289 -14.86 11.96 -2.48
N LEU A 290 -14.02 11.09 -3.03
CA LEU A 290 -12.60 11.33 -3.12
C LEU A 290 -12.37 12.23 -4.34
N VAL A 291 -11.70 13.36 -4.13
CA VAL A 291 -11.45 14.35 -5.18
C VAL A 291 -9.97 14.64 -5.23
N SER A 292 -9.40 14.78 -6.42
CA SER A 292 -8.05 15.29 -6.64
C SER A 292 -8.03 16.37 -7.72
N ASN A 293 -7.01 17.22 -7.67
CA ASN A 293 -6.64 17.99 -8.85
C ASN A 293 -5.94 17.07 -9.87
N THR A 294 -5.64 17.60 -11.06
CA THR A 294 -4.97 16.88 -12.15
C THR A 294 -3.53 17.35 -12.37
N ARG A 295 -2.95 18.08 -11.41
CA ARG A 295 -1.62 18.68 -11.53
C ARG A 295 -0.58 17.72 -10.96
N TYR A 296 0.40 17.31 -11.77
CA TYR A 296 1.43 16.38 -11.34
C TYR A 296 2.29 16.93 -10.19
N ASP A 297 3.03 18.03 -10.39
CA ASP A 297 3.97 18.59 -9.40
C ASP A 297 3.27 19.09 -8.12
N HIS A 298 2.00 19.43 -8.23
CA HIS A 298 1.18 19.97 -7.15
C HIS A 298 -0.03 19.08 -6.85
N TYR A 299 0.11 17.76 -6.98
CA TYR A 299 -1.00 16.84 -6.75
C TYR A 299 -1.62 17.06 -5.37
N ARG A 300 -2.94 17.19 -5.30
CA ARG A 300 -3.68 17.31 -4.04
C ARG A 300 -4.92 16.44 -4.11
N SER A 301 -5.28 15.83 -2.98
CA SER A 301 -6.54 15.11 -2.85
C SER A 301 -7.20 15.36 -1.50
N ILE A 302 -8.52 15.48 -1.50
CA ILE A 302 -9.37 15.72 -0.32
C ILE A 302 -10.61 14.83 -0.36
N LEU A 303 -11.37 14.85 0.74
CA LEU A 303 -12.76 14.43 0.73
C LEU A 303 -13.65 15.67 0.60
N ALA A 304 -14.57 15.64 -0.36
CA ALA A 304 -15.58 16.67 -0.56
C ALA A 304 -16.95 16.01 -0.70
N ARG A 305 -18.02 16.77 -0.51
CA ARG A 305 -19.40 16.28 -0.68
C ARG A 305 -20.03 16.89 -1.92
N ALA A 306 -20.84 16.08 -2.60
CA ALA A 306 -21.62 16.55 -3.73
C ALA A 306 -22.90 15.73 -3.90
N SER A 307 -23.93 16.41 -4.40
CA SER A 307 -25.20 15.82 -4.79
C SER A 307 -25.44 16.14 -6.27
N GLN A 308 -25.92 15.14 -7.02
CA GLN A 308 -26.30 15.28 -8.42
C GLN A 308 -25.22 15.94 -9.30
N LEU A 309 -24.12 15.22 -9.55
CA LEU A 309 -23.03 15.69 -10.41
C LEU A 309 -23.40 15.61 -11.90
N GLY A 310 -23.28 16.73 -12.61
CA GLY A 310 -23.23 16.82 -14.07
C GLY A 310 -21.78 16.84 -14.55
N GLU A 311 -21.40 17.87 -15.31
CA GLU A 311 -20.00 18.08 -15.74
C GLU A 311 -19.16 18.91 -14.74
N VAL A 312 -19.82 19.53 -13.75
CA VAL A 312 -19.17 20.37 -12.74
C VAL A 312 -19.18 19.69 -11.37
N PHE A 313 -18.11 19.93 -10.60
CA PHE A 313 -18.00 19.50 -9.21
C PHE A 313 -18.04 20.73 -8.29
N PRO A 314 -19.03 20.85 -7.38
CA PRO A 314 -19.12 21.97 -6.45
C PRO A 314 -18.04 21.85 -5.38
N LEU A 315 -17.32 22.95 -5.13
CA LEU A 315 -16.35 23.08 -4.05
C LEU A 315 -16.64 24.36 -3.27
N SER A 316 -16.53 24.31 -1.95
CA SER A 316 -16.38 25.52 -1.15
C SER A 316 -15.07 26.23 -1.48
N ALA A 317 -14.95 27.51 -1.09
CA ALA A 317 -13.70 28.25 -1.22
C ALA A 317 -12.53 27.58 -0.48
N GLU A 318 -12.79 26.95 0.68
CA GLU A 318 -11.76 26.21 1.44
C GLU A 318 -11.29 24.96 0.69
N GLU A 319 -12.21 24.17 0.14
CA GLU A 319 -11.89 22.96 -0.63
C GLU A 319 -11.12 23.28 -1.92
N ALA A 320 -11.52 24.35 -2.63
CA ALA A 320 -10.82 24.81 -3.83
C ALA A 320 -9.40 25.30 -3.51
N ALA A 321 -9.22 26.03 -2.41
CA ALA A 321 -7.90 26.45 -1.95
C ALA A 321 -7.02 25.25 -1.52
N ALA A 322 -7.61 24.26 -0.83
CA ALA A 322 -6.91 23.04 -0.41
C ALA A 322 -6.46 22.17 -1.59
N LEU A 323 -7.27 22.12 -2.67
CA LEU A 323 -6.94 21.44 -3.92
C LEU A 323 -6.03 22.26 -4.85
N ASP A 324 -5.78 23.53 -4.54
CA ASP A 324 -5.05 24.48 -5.38
C ASP A 324 -5.67 24.60 -6.79
N VAL A 325 -6.98 24.83 -6.86
CA VAL A 325 -7.72 24.95 -8.13
C VAL A 325 -8.54 26.23 -8.21
N ALA A 326 -8.67 26.76 -9.43
CA ALA A 326 -9.56 27.87 -9.75
C ALA A 326 -10.89 27.36 -10.35
N PRO A 327 -11.96 28.18 -10.38
CA PRO A 327 -13.17 27.83 -11.12
C PRO A 327 -12.85 27.46 -12.58
N GLY A 328 -13.38 26.34 -13.05
CA GLY A 328 -13.16 25.80 -14.40
C GLY A 328 -11.98 24.84 -14.53
N ASP A 329 -11.07 24.78 -13.56
CA ASP A 329 -9.97 23.80 -13.55
C ASP A 329 -10.51 22.37 -13.51
N LEU A 330 -9.75 21.42 -14.05
CA LEU A 330 -10.10 20.01 -14.04
C LEU A 330 -9.82 19.38 -12.68
N LEU A 331 -10.77 18.54 -12.26
CA LEU A 331 -10.74 17.70 -11.08
C LEU A 331 -11.02 16.28 -11.48
N ARG A 332 -10.41 15.32 -10.78
CA ARG A 332 -10.80 13.92 -10.85
C ARG A 332 -11.55 13.56 -9.58
N ALA A 333 -12.71 12.93 -9.70
CA ALA A 333 -13.49 12.52 -8.54
C ALA A 333 -14.15 11.15 -8.72
N VAL A 334 -14.34 10.44 -7.60
CA VAL A 334 -15.06 9.17 -7.52
C VAL A 334 -15.78 9.08 -6.18
N PRO A 335 -16.98 8.48 -6.09
CA PRO A 335 -17.59 8.17 -4.80
C PRO A 335 -16.63 7.39 -3.91
N LEU A 336 -16.51 7.81 -2.64
CA LEU A 336 -15.56 7.24 -1.70
C LEU A 336 -15.88 5.79 -1.35
N ILE A 337 -17.16 5.47 -1.25
CA ILE A 337 -17.67 4.13 -0.98
C ILE A 337 -18.20 3.58 -2.31
N PRO A 338 -17.87 2.32 -2.69
CA PRO A 338 -18.51 1.66 -3.82
C PRO A 338 -20.03 1.68 -3.64
N LYS A 339 -20.79 1.96 -4.71
CA LYS A 339 -22.24 1.72 -4.65
C LYS A 339 -22.43 0.20 -4.51
N GLU A 340 -23.17 -0.23 -3.50
CA GLU A 340 -23.63 -1.62 -3.47
C GLU A 340 -24.41 -1.86 -4.76
N ASN A 341 -24.09 -2.94 -5.47
CA ASN A 341 -24.90 -3.36 -6.60
C ASN A 341 -26.31 -3.63 -6.06
N MET A 342 -27.25 -2.72 -6.31
CA MET A 342 -28.68 -2.92 -6.03
C MET A 342 -29.24 -4.07 -6.87
#